data_AF-A0A537D9U8-F1
#
_entry.id   AF-A0A537D9U8-F1
#
_cell.length_a   1.000
_cell.length_b   1.000
_cell.length_c   1.000
_cell.angle_alpha   90.00
_cell.angle_beta   90.00
_cell.angle_gamma   90.00
#
_symmetry.space_group_name_H-M   'P 1'
#
loop_
_entity.id
_entity.type
_entity.pdbx_description
1 polymer ?
#
loop_
_entity_poly.entity_id
_entity_poly.type
_entity_poly.pdbx_seq_one_letter_code
_entity_poly.pdbx_strand_id
1 'polypeptide(L)'
;MATSASNVYAAGDCIETYDRITHRHVFFQLATTAVRQALVAGTNAAGGNAKYPGSTGVTTVKLFGLEVASFGPTTAISEKLDIHPVSVRVTGSTRLPYYPGGKDLTVKLLADPKDGRLLGAQLVGEEGATLRANFVSLAGHLGLSVEEFEKIETCYSPPLAPVWDPVTIAAQALLRKLQVSKGLGSRPVPTLELGILRAAGFRVDDRAGVDRTELVDLISNYEIVIVRGRTRIDAGMIKAARKLKIVGRAGVGLDNIDVEAARDNGIQVWNTPGAPSTSVAELTVGLILSLLRKIPFADQEMKAGRWIKNQLMGEELQGKKVGVIGRAGRIGNEVSRILTVGFQAEVLGYDVVKPRGVPGLSYEFTESIEELLQQSEIVTIHVPYTPQTHHLLDGKRLAMMRRGSYLINTSRADIVDGPSLLELLRQGQLAGAGLDVFHLEPPVDEWEKALVSLTNGATVATCHIGAQTNQAQRRESVELAQKIVSEASKTIVQPPRT
;
A
#
# COMPACT_ATOMS: atom_id res chain seq x y z
N MET A 1 8.13 55.47 1.84
CA MET A 1 6.70 55.08 1.73
C MET A 1 5.93 55.73 2.86
N ALA A 2 4.73 56.24 2.61
CA ALA A 2 3.88 56.80 3.66
C ALA A 2 3.53 55.69 4.67
N THR A 3 3.75 55.96 5.96
CA THR A 3 3.37 55.04 7.03
C THR A 3 1.91 55.28 7.46
N SER A 4 1.40 54.46 8.37
CA SER A 4 0.13 54.70 9.06
C SER A 4 0.07 56.03 9.85
N ALA A 5 1.18 56.77 10.00
CA ALA A 5 1.20 58.12 10.54
C ALA A 5 1.20 59.18 9.43
N SER A 6 0.29 60.16 9.53
CA SER A 6 0.15 61.23 8.54
C SER A 6 1.47 61.99 8.34
N ASN A 7 1.89 62.16 7.09
CA ASN A 7 3.09 62.89 6.66
C ASN A 7 4.43 62.28 7.10
N VAL A 8 4.46 61.04 7.62
CA VAL A 8 5.71 60.34 7.92
C VAL A 8 6.04 59.37 6.79
N TYR A 9 7.22 59.53 6.20
CA TYR A 9 7.73 58.66 5.14
C TYR A 9 8.90 57.83 5.70
N ALA A 10 8.75 56.51 5.70
CA ALA A 10 9.81 55.61 6.12
C ALA A 10 10.64 55.09 4.93
N ALA A 11 11.95 54.98 5.15
CA ALA A 11 12.90 54.20 4.36
C ALA A 11 13.95 53.62 5.34
N GLY A 12 14.05 52.29 5.44
CA GLY A 12 14.96 51.62 6.38
C GLY A 12 14.47 50.24 6.84
N ASP A 13 15.12 49.70 7.88
CA ASP A 13 14.98 48.30 8.36
C ASP A 13 13.65 47.94 9.03
N CYS A 14 12.77 48.92 9.24
CA CYS A 14 11.41 48.69 9.75
C CYS A 14 10.41 49.28 8.78
N ILE A 15 9.69 48.42 8.08
CA ILE A 15 8.66 48.85 7.14
C ILE A 15 7.35 48.10 7.34
N GLU A 16 6.26 48.86 7.28
CA GLU A 16 4.92 48.33 7.19
C GLU A 16 4.72 47.70 5.81
N THR A 17 4.31 46.43 5.78
CA THR A 17 4.04 45.72 4.54
C THR A 17 2.80 44.86 4.71
N TYR A 18 2.14 44.60 3.58
CA TYR A 18 1.07 43.61 3.53
C TYR A 18 1.65 42.20 3.72
N ASP A 19 1.18 41.49 4.74
CA ASP A 19 1.43 40.07 4.93
C ASP A 19 0.49 39.26 4.05
N ARG A 20 1.06 38.46 3.15
CA ARG A 20 0.28 37.64 2.21
C ARG A 20 -0.44 36.48 2.89
N ILE A 21 -0.05 36.12 4.11
CA ILE A 21 -0.62 34.98 4.82
C ILE A 21 -1.78 35.41 5.71
N THR A 22 -1.57 36.44 6.54
CA THR A 22 -2.63 36.94 7.44
C THR A 22 -3.54 37.98 6.79
N HIS A 23 -3.18 38.47 5.59
CA HIS A 23 -3.89 39.53 4.87
C HIS A 23 -3.97 40.86 5.64
N ARG A 24 -3.01 41.12 6.53
CA ARG A 24 -2.94 42.32 7.37
C ARG A 24 -1.66 43.10 7.09
N HIS A 25 -1.68 44.39 7.41
CA HIS A 25 -0.45 45.18 7.43
C HIS A 25 0.33 44.84 8.71
N VAL A 26 1.61 44.51 8.53
CA VAL A 26 2.53 44.11 9.61
C VAL A 26 3.87 44.81 9.44
N PHE A 27 4.59 44.96 10.55
CA PHE A 27 5.96 45.45 10.54
C PHE A 27 6.90 44.25 10.46
N PHE A 28 7.62 44.10 9.34
CA PHE A 28 8.71 43.13 9.23
C PHE A 28 10.06 43.84 9.38
N GLN A 29 10.90 43.32 10.26
CA GLN A 29 12.30 43.71 10.39
C GLN A 29 13.15 42.89 9.41
N LEU A 30 13.04 43.19 8.10
CA LEU A 30 13.75 42.42 7.07
C LEU A 30 14.26 43.33 5.94
N ALA A 31 15.59 43.37 5.78
CA ALA A 31 16.28 44.10 4.73
C ALA A 31 15.73 43.78 3.32
N THR A 32 15.44 42.51 3.02
CA THR A 32 14.91 42.10 1.71
C THR A 32 13.56 42.76 1.39
N THR A 33 12.67 42.92 2.39
CA THR A 33 11.37 43.55 2.16
C THR A 33 11.55 45.05 1.93
N ALA A 34 12.41 45.70 2.72
CA ALA A 34 12.75 47.12 2.54
C ALA A 34 13.36 47.39 1.16
N VAL A 35 14.32 46.57 0.71
CA VAL A 35 14.94 46.69 -0.63
C VAL A 35 13.90 46.55 -1.74
N ARG A 36 13.05 45.53 -1.70
CA ARG A 36 12.03 45.30 -2.74
C ARG A 36 11.04 46.45 -2.83
N GLN A 37 10.60 46.97 -1.70
CA GLN A 37 9.70 48.10 -1.69
C GLN A 37 10.38 49.42 -2.09
N ALA A 38 11.67 49.60 -1.79
CA ALA A 38 12.47 50.72 -2.30
C ALA A 38 12.60 50.69 -3.83
N LEU A 39 12.79 49.51 -4.42
CA LEU A 39 12.80 49.34 -5.88
C LEU A 39 11.44 49.72 -6.51
N VAL A 40 10.34 49.31 -5.90
CA VAL A 40 8.99 49.72 -6.32
C VAL A 40 8.83 51.24 -6.24
N ALA A 41 9.26 51.85 -5.13
CA ALA A 41 9.21 53.30 -4.95
C ALA A 41 10.05 54.04 -6.00
N GLY A 42 11.28 53.58 -6.28
CA GLY A 42 12.15 54.16 -7.30
C GLY A 42 11.57 54.02 -8.72
N THR A 43 11.01 52.86 -9.04
CA THR A 43 10.35 52.61 -10.34
C THR A 43 9.17 53.57 -10.54
N ASN A 44 8.34 53.76 -9.52
CA ASN A 44 7.19 54.65 -9.59
C ASN A 44 7.61 56.13 -9.64
N ALA A 45 8.66 56.51 -8.91
CA ALA A 45 9.24 57.85 -8.99
C ALA A 45 9.79 58.18 -10.40
N ALA A 46 10.24 57.16 -11.14
CA ALA A 46 10.68 57.29 -12.54
C ALA A 46 9.52 57.22 -13.57
N GLY A 47 8.26 57.28 -13.13
CA GLY A 47 7.08 57.25 -13.99
C GLY A 47 6.52 55.86 -14.30
N GLY A 48 7.01 54.81 -13.64
CA GLY A 48 6.47 53.44 -13.74
C GLY A 48 5.21 53.20 -12.89
N ASN A 49 4.64 51.98 -12.99
CA ASN A 49 3.49 51.53 -12.20
C ASN A 49 3.74 50.12 -11.61
N ALA A 50 4.67 50.03 -10.68
CA ALA A 50 5.01 48.82 -9.95
C ALA A 50 4.28 48.74 -8.59
N LYS A 51 3.98 47.51 -8.16
CA LYS A 51 3.39 47.22 -6.85
C LYS A 51 4.11 46.06 -6.18
N TYR A 52 4.42 46.21 -4.89
CA TYR A 52 4.94 45.10 -4.09
C TYR A 52 3.78 44.18 -3.68
N PRO A 53 3.81 42.87 -4.00
CA PRO A 53 2.70 41.95 -3.73
C PRO A 53 2.54 41.59 -2.25
N GLY A 54 3.46 42.02 -1.38
CA GLY A 54 3.49 41.68 0.04
C GLY A 54 4.54 40.62 0.38
N SER A 55 4.80 40.45 1.67
CA SER A 55 5.80 39.53 2.21
C SER A 55 5.13 38.34 2.90
N THR A 56 5.84 37.22 2.97
CA THR A 56 5.46 36.01 3.73
C THR A 56 6.12 35.95 5.11
N GLY A 57 6.98 36.93 5.43
CA GLY A 57 7.60 37.05 6.75
C GLY A 57 8.60 35.94 7.08
N VAL A 58 9.26 35.35 6.07
CA VAL A 58 10.29 34.34 6.34
C VAL A 58 11.43 34.96 7.14
N THR A 59 11.76 34.38 8.29
CA THR A 59 12.83 34.83 9.18
C THR A 59 13.72 33.66 9.53
N THR A 60 15.03 33.93 9.67
CA THR A 60 16.03 32.91 9.97
C THR A 60 17.08 33.50 10.90
N VAL A 61 17.47 32.75 11.93
CA VAL A 61 18.59 33.09 12.81
C VAL A 61 19.42 31.83 13.06
N LYS A 62 20.73 31.99 13.19
CA LYS A 62 21.64 30.91 13.57
C LYS A 62 22.31 31.26 14.89
N LEU A 63 22.13 30.43 15.91
CA LEU A 63 22.69 30.63 17.25
C LEU A 63 23.39 29.33 17.68
N PHE A 64 24.69 29.41 17.99
CA PHE A 64 25.49 28.26 18.46
C PHE A 64 25.37 27.00 17.58
N GLY A 65 25.31 27.18 16.26
CA GLY A 65 25.16 26.08 15.30
C GLY A 65 23.72 25.64 15.02
N LEU A 66 22.75 26.08 15.81
CA LEU A 66 21.33 25.80 15.61
C LEU A 66 20.71 26.83 14.66
N GLU A 67 20.11 26.37 13.57
CA GLU A 67 19.31 27.18 12.67
C GLU A 67 17.86 27.17 13.14
N VAL A 68 17.31 28.36 13.37
CA VAL A 68 15.91 28.59 13.69
C VAL A 68 15.31 29.42 12.58
N ALA A 69 14.33 28.86 11.88
CA ALA A 69 13.68 29.50 10.77
C ALA A 69 12.16 29.47 10.93
N SER A 70 11.48 30.51 10.48
CA SER A 70 10.03 30.57 10.51
C SER A 70 9.46 31.26 9.28
N PHE A 71 8.21 30.92 8.98
CA PHE A 71 7.40 31.53 7.93
C PHE A 71 5.98 31.67 8.48
N GLY A 72 5.32 32.79 8.20
CA GLY A 72 3.96 33.06 8.68
C GLY A 72 3.84 33.17 10.21
N PRO A 73 2.62 33.33 10.75
CA PRO A 73 2.39 33.40 12.18
C PRO A 73 2.74 32.09 12.92
N THR A 74 3.15 32.23 14.18
CA THR A 74 3.19 31.10 15.12
C THR A 74 1.79 30.82 15.66
N THR A 75 1.59 29.70 16.38
CA THR A 75 0.30 29.42 17.05
C THR A 75 -0.10 30.54 18.00
N ALA A 76 0.85 31.05 18.81
CA ALA A 76 0.59 32.14 19.75
C ALA A 76 0.25 33.48 19.04
N ILE A 77 0.87 33.75 17.89
CA ILE A 77 0.50 34.92 17.07
C ILE A 77 -0.89 34.70 16.45
N SER A 78 -1.17 33.49 15.96
CA SER A 78 -2.46 33.15 15.35
C SER A 78 -3.61 33.34 16.33
N GLU A 79 -3.46 32.90 17.58
CA GLU A 79 -4.44 33.11 18.66
C GLU A 79 -4.75 34.59 18.88
N LYS A 80 -3.72 35.45 18.92
CA LYS A 80 -3.89 36.91 19.04
C LYS A 80 -4.59 37.54 17.82
N LEU A 81 -4.49 36.91 16.66
CA LEU A 81 -5.11 37.36 15.42
C LEU A 81 -6.51 36.77 15.20
N ASP A 82 -7.03 35.97 16.14
CA ASP A 82 -8.28 35.22 16.02
C ASP A 82 -8.26 34.22 14.84
N ILE A 83 -7.08 33.62 14.62
CA ILE A 83 -6.85 32.55 13.64
C ILE A 83 -6.57 31.28 14.44
N HIS A 84 -7.34 30.23 14.19
CA HIS A 84 -7.22 28.94 14.90
C HIS A 84 -6.67 27.86 13.97
N PRO A 85 -5.35 27.83 13.72
CA PRO A 85 -4.74 26.89 12.78
C PRO A 85 -4.66 25.48 13.36
N VAL A 86 -4.80 24.48 12.50
CA VAL A 86 -4.36 23.11 12.82
C VAL A 86 -2.84 23.08 12.69
N SER A 87 -2.17 22.48 13.67
CA SER A 87 -0.71 22.35 13.62
C SER A 87 -0.21 20.96 13.98
N VAL A 88 0.94 20.62 13.42
CA VAL A 88 1.68 19.38 13.66
C VAL A 88 3.15 19.71 13.86
N ARG A 89 3.82 18.95 14.72
CA ARG A 89 5.28 18.97 14.90
C ARG A 89 5.82 17.59 14.62
N VAL A 90 6.88 17.52 13.81
CA VAL A 90 7.60 16.30 13.46
C VAL A 90 9.10 16.57 13.64
N THR A 91 9.83 15.58 14.12
CA THR A 91 11.30 15.59 14.11
C THR A 91 11.76 14.45 13.22
N GLY A 92 12.67 14.74 12.29
CA GLY A 92 13.24 13.75 11.38
C GLY A 92 14.71 14.04 11.10
N SER A 93 15.39 13.04 10.54
CA SER A 93 16.80 13.17 10.17
C SER A 93 16.95 13.92 8.85
N THR A 94 17.97 14.78 8.78
CA THR A 94 18.38 15.49 7.56
C THR A 94 19.05 14.60 6.52
N ARG A 95 19.42 13.37 6.90
CA ARG A 95 20.10 12.36 6.05
C ARG A 95 19.51 10.97 6.27
N LEU A 96 19.81 10.04 5.36
CA LEU A 96 19.38 8.64 5.51
C LEU A 96 20.12 7.93 6.66
N PRO A 97 19.49 6.93 7.30
CA PRO A 97 20.06 6.26 8.48
C PRO A 97 21.43 5.63 8.27
N TYR A 98 21.74 5.21 7.04
CA TYR A 98 22.99 4.56 6.69
C TYR A 98 24.12 5.55 6.32
N TYR A 99 23.87 6.86 6.32
CA TYR A 99 24.90 7.89 6.14
C TYR A 99 25.30 8.50 7.49
N PRO A 100 26.60 8.53 7.83
CA PRO A 100 27.06 9.12 9.07
C PRO A 100 26.85 10.65 9.08
N GLY A 101 26.61 11.19 10.28
CA GLY A 101 26.52 12.64 10.51
C GLY A 101 25.18 13.28 10.18
N GLY A 102 24.10 12.50 10.05
CA GLY A 102 22.74 13.05 10.00
C GLY A 102 22.41 13.84 11.27
N LYS A 103 21.77 14.99 11.09
CA LYS A 103 21.30 15.87 12.17
C LYS A 103 19.78 15.86 12.26
N ASP A 104 19.26 16.05 13.46
CA ASP A 104 17.82 16.19 13.66
C ASP A 104 17.33 17.57 13.20
N LEU A 105 16.18 17.54 12.52
CA LEU A 105 15.44 18.72 12.13
C LEU A 105 14.00 18.57 12.63
N THR A 106 13.59 19.51 13.47
CA THR A 106 12.21 19.63 13.94
C THR A 106 11.46 20.63 13.07
N VAL A 107 10.36 20.17 12.47
CA VAL A 107 9.47 20.97 11.62
C VAL A 107 8.09 21.03 12.28
N LYS A 108 7.58 22.25 12.46
CA LYS A 108 6.20 22.53 12.82
C LYS A 108 5.50 23.23 11.66
N LEU A 109 4.38 22.68 11.19
CA LEU A 109 3.54 23.27 10.14
C LEU A 109 2.19 23.68 10.70
N LEU A 110 1.63 24.76 10.17
CA LEU A 110 0.32 25.33 10.48
C LEU A 110 -0.51 25.43 9.21
N ALA A 111 -1.79 25.09 9.29
CA ALA A 111 -2.72 25.24 8.19
C ALA A 111 -4.10 25.71 8.65
N ASP A 112 -4.82 26.36 7.74
CA ASP A 112 -6.20 26.79 7.98
C ASP A 112 -7.12 25.55 8.02
N PRO A 113 -7.91 25.35 9.08
CA PRO A 113 -8.84 24.22 9.15
C PRO A 113 -9.92 24.23 8.07
N LYS A 114 -10.30 25.41 7.54
CA LYS A 114 -11.40 25.55 6.58
C LYS A 114 -10.99 25.09 5.19
N ASP A 115 -9.93 25.66 4.63
CA ASP A 115 -9.50 25.41 3.25
C ASP A 115 -8.18 24.61 3.15
N GLY A 116 -7.50 24.35 4.27
CA GLY A 116 -6.26 23.58 4.30
C GLY A 116 -5.05 24.35 3.80
N ARG A 117 -5.12 25.67 3.59
CA ARG A 117 -3.97 26.49 3.18
C ARG A 117 -2.86 26.50 4.21
N LEU A 118 -1.61 26.48 3.74
CA LEU A 118 -0.44 26.66 4.59
C LEU A 118 -0.41 28.07 5.18
N LEU A 119 -0.48 28.15 6.51
CA LEU A 119 -0.46 29.40 7.26
C LEU A 119 0.89 29.68 7.92
N GLY A 120 1.71 28.66 8.16
CA GLY A 120 3.00 28.93 8.78
C GLY A 120 3.86 27.70 8.98
N ALA A 121 5.13 27.97 9.25
CA ALA A 121 6.12 26.96 9.56
C ALA A 121 7.12 27.47 10.61
N GLN A 122 7.59 26.58 11.48
CA GLN A 122 8.74 26.81 12.36
C GLN A 122 9.67 25.61 12.27
N LEU A 123 10.94 25.85 11.96
CA LEU A 123 11.94 24.83 11.73
C LEU A 123 13.15 25.09 12.63
N VAL A 124 13.61 24.05 13.32
CA VAL A 124 14.75 24.11 14.24
C VAL A 124 15.62 22.89 14.06
N GLY A 125 16.90 23.09 13.75
CA GLY A 125 17.88 22.01 13.58
C GLY A 125 19.28 22.53 13.32
N GLU A 126 20.29 21.68 13.47
CA GLU A 126 21.69 22.06 13.20
C GLU A 126 22.01 22.17 11.69
N GLU A 127 21.16 21.59 10.84
CA GLU A 127 21.37 21.49 9.41
C GLU A 127 20.05 21.70 8.63
N GLY A 128 20.06 22.65 7.69
CA GLY A 128 19.06 22.73 6.63
C GLY A 128 17.68 23.25 7.03
N ALA A 129 17.53 23.91 8.18
CA ALA A 129 16.26 24.50 8.60
C ALA A 129 15.90 25.73 7.73
N THR A 130 16.88 26.58 7.41
CA THR A 130 16.68 27.78 6.57
C THR A 130 16.23 27.42 5.16
N LEU A 131 16.87 26.44 4.53
CA LEU A 131 16.52 26.00 3.17
C LEU A 131 15.06 25.55 3.09
N ARG A 132 14.65 24.71 4.04
CA ARG A 132 13.29 24.16 4.11
C ARG A 132 12.25 25.21 4.50
N ALA A 133 12.61 26.19 5.33
CA ALA A 133 11.75 27.34 5.61
C ALA A 133 11.46 28.16 4.35
N ASN A 134 12.47 28.41 3.50
CA ASN A 134 12.28 29.09 2.22
C ASN A 134 11.38 28.28 1.28
N PHE A 135 11.55 26.96 1.23
CA PHE A 135 10.69 26.09 0.41
C PHE A 135 9.22 26.11 0.86
N VAL A 136 8.96 25.97 2.16
CA VAL A 136 7.59 26.07 2.70
C VAL A 136 7.03 27.49 2.52
N SER A 137 7.87 28.52 2.67
CA SER A 137 7.46 29.91 2.44
C SER A 137 7.05 30.17 0.99
N LEU A 138 7.73 29.55 0.02
CA LEU A 138 7.34 29.62 -1.39
C LEU A 138 5.95 29.01 -1.61
N ALA A 139 5.69 27.84 -1.02
CA ALA A 139 4.37 27.21 -1.07
C ALA A 139 3.28 28.10 -0.45
N GLY A 140 3.57 28.70 0.71
CA GLY A 140 2.68 29.67 1.35
C GLY A 140 2.48 30.95 0.53
N HIS A 141 3.52 31.44 -0.15
CA HIS A 141 3.43 32.60 -1.04
C HIS A 141 2.46 32.38 -2.20
N LEU A 142 2.46 31.17 -2.75
CA LEU A 142 1.57 30.70 -3.81
C LEU A 142 0.17 30.35 -3.29
N GLY A 143 -0.04 30.34 -1.96
CA GLY A 143 -1.32 30.05 -1.33
C GLY A 143 -1.73 28.58 -1.43
N LEU A 144 -0.75 27.67 -1.50
CA LEU A 144 -0.99 26.23 -1.62
C LEU A 144 -1.64 25.65 -0.36
N SER A 145 -2.52 24.68 -0.58
CA SER A 145 -3.03 23.79 0.46
C SER A 145 -1.94 22.80 0.92
N VAL A 146 -2.11 22.24 2.12
CA VAL A 146 -1.26 21.15 2.62
C VAL A 146 -1.31 19.94 1.69
N GLU A 147 -2.46 19.69 1.04
CA GLU A 147 -2.61 18.59 0.07
C GLU A 147 -1.78 18.83 -1.20
N GLU A 148 -1.79 20.06 -1.73
CA GLU A 148 -0.96 20.42 -2.88
C GLU A 148 0.53 20.40 -2.51
N PHE A 149 0.87 20.92 -1.34
CA PHE A 149 2.25 20.95 -0.85
C PHE A 149 2.84 19.55 -0.64
N GLU A 150 2.06 18.61 -0.09
CA GLU A 150 2.49 17.23 0.14
C GLU A 150 2.84 16.49 -1.16
N LYS A 151 2.18 16.85 -2.27
CA LYS A 151 2.42 16.27 -3.60
C LYS A 151 3.63 16.86 -4.32
N ILE A 152 4.26 17.90 -3.77
CA ILE A 152 5.45 18.50 -4.38
C ILE A 152 6.64 17.56 -4.20
N GLU A 153 7.26 17.21 -5.31
CA GLU A 153 8.47 16.39 -5.30
C GLU A 153 9.63 17.14 -4.64
N THR A 154 10.19 16.55 -3.58
CA THR A 154 11.46 16.97 -2.98
C THR A 154 12.60 16.14 -3.55
N CYS A 155 13.75 16.76 -3.82
CA CYS A 155 14.90 16.07 -4.38
C CYS A 155 15.40 14.95 -3.46
N TYR A 156 15.51 13.73 -3.99
CA TYR A 156 16.24 12.64 -3.38
C TYR A 156 17.71 12.69 -3.82
N SER A 157 18.62 12.99 -2.89
CA SER A 157 20.05 13.11 -3.21
C SER A 157 20.91 12.76 -2.01
N PRO A 158 21.09 11.48 -1.66
CA PRO A 158 22.01 11.10 -0.59
C PRO A 158 23.45 11.54 -0.93
N PRO A 159 24.22 12.13 0.02
CA PRO A 159 23.96 12.28 1.46
C PRO A 159 23.18 13.54 1.88
N LEU A 160 22.71 14.35 0.94
CA LEU A 160 22.15 15.69 1.18
C LEU A 160 20.66 15.70 1.56
N ALA A 161 19.88 14.74 1.08
CA ALA A 161 18.44 14.67 1.36
C ALA A 161 17.92 13.21 1.35
N PRO A 162 17.09 12.82 2.34
CA PRO A 162 16.43 11.52 2.35
C PRO A 162 15.21 11.50 1.42
N VAL A 163 14.70 10.30 1.09
CA VAL A 163 13.42 10.15 0.37
C VAL A 163 12.28 10.84 1.12
N TRP A 164 12.27 10.66 2.45
CA TRP A 164 11.27 11.22 3.34
C TRP A 164 11.83 12.44 4.06
N ASP A 165 11.80 13.59 3.38
CA ASP A 165 12.24 14.85 3.99
C ASP A 165 11.34 15.23 5.19
N PRO A 166 11.90 15.77 6.30
CA PRO A 166 11.12 16.21 7.45
C PRO A 166 9.95 17.15 7.11
N VAL A 167 10.06 18.01 6.09
CA VAL A 167 8.92 18.85 5.67
C VAL A 167 7.79 18.05 5.02
N THR A 168 8.13 17.01 4.25
CA THR A 168 7.16 16.11 3.61
C THR A 168 6.44 15.26 4.66
N ILE A 169 7.18 14.73 5.63
CA ILE A 169 6.60 13.98 6.75
C ILE A 169 5.65 14.88 7.56
N ALA A 170 6.06 16.13 7.83
CA ALA A 170 5.22 17.10 8.53
C ALA A 170 3.95 17.44 7.74
N ALA A 171 4.03 17.60 6.41
CA ALA A 171 2.88 17.86 5.54
C ALA A 171 1.87 16.70 5.58
N GLN A 172 2.36 15.45 5.46
CA GLN A 172 1.51 14.25 5.56
C GLN A 172 0.81 14.14 6.92
N ALA A 173 1.56 14.38 8.01
CA ALA A 173 0.99 14.34 9.35
C ALA A 173 -0.05 15.46 9.57
N LEU A 174 0.20 16.66 9.03
CA LEU A 174 -0.75 17.77 9.08
C LEU A 174 -2.00 17.49 8.25
N LEU A 175 -1.86 16.90 7.06
CA LEU A 175 -2.97 16.50 6.19
C LEU A 175 -3.87 15.48 6.89
N ARG A 176 -3.28 14.46 7.53
CA ARG A 176 -4.04 13.49 8.34
C ARG A 176 -4.83 14.18 9.45
N LYS A 177 -4.21 15.14 10.15
CA LYS A 177 -4.87 15.88 11.23
C LYS A 177 -6.01 16.77 10.73
N LEU A 178 -5.84 17.42 9.58
CA LEU A 178 -6.88 18.21 8.92
C LEU A 178 -8.08 17.34 8.52
N GLN A 179 -7.84 16.15 7.97
CA GLN A 179 -8.90 15.20 7.62
C GLN A 179 -9.71 14.78 8.85
N VAL A 180 -9.04 14.41 9.95
CA VAL A 180 -9.71 14.06 11.21
C VAL A 180 -10.54 15.21 11.76
N SER A 181 -10.04 16.45 11.72
CA SER A 181 -10.75 17.63 12.24
C SER A 181 -12.03 17.99 11.47
N LYS A 182 -12.17 17.56 10.21
CA LYS A 182 -13.37 17.80 9.38
C LYS A 182 -14.44 16.70 9.51
N GLY A 183 -14.33 15.80 10.50
CA GLY A 183 -15.23 14.64 10.63
C GLY A 183 -15.06 13.62 9.50
N LEU A 184 -14.01 13.77 8.69
CA LEU A 184 -13.61 12.86 7.64
C LEU A 184 -12.58 11.90 8.26
N GLY A 185 -13.07 10.87 8.95
CA GLY A 185 -12.24 9.69 9.23
C GLY A 185 -11.60 9.27 7.90
N SER A 186 -10.28 9.41 7.81
CA SER A 186 -9.43 9.06 6.65
C SER A 186 -10.22 8.82 5.35
N ARG A 187 -10.68 9.89 4.68
CA ARG A 187 -11.34 9.70 3.38
C ARG A 187 -10.25 9.23 2.40
N PRO A 188 -10.34 8.01 1.84
CA PRO A 188 -9.42 7.62 0.79
C PRO A 188 -9.60 8.59 -0.38
N VAL A 189 -8.50 8.99 -1.03
CA VAL A 189 -8.57 9.55 -2.38
C VAL A 189 -9.49 8.63 -3.20
N PRO A 190 -10.49 9.14 -3.96
CA PRO A 190 -11.38 8.28 -4.74
C PRO A 190 -10.53 7.35 -5.59
N THR A 191 -10.52 6.08 -5.22
CA THR A 191 -9.80 5.08 -5.97
C THR A 191 -10.50 4.92 -7.32
N LEU A 192 -9.76 4.57 -8.37
CA LEU A 192 -10.26 4.51 -9.75
C LEU A 192 -11.58 3.72 -9.86
N GLU A 193 -11.71 2.66 -9.08
CA GLU A 193 -12.91 1.83 -8.96
C GLU A 193 -14.15 2.57 -8.45
N LEU A 194 -14.00 3.44 -7.45
CA LEU A 194 -15.11 4.26 -6.94
C LEU A 194 -15.51 5.31 -7.97
N GLY A 195 -14.52 5.81 -8.73
CA GLY A 195 -14.75 6.69 -9.89
C GLY A 195 -15.60 6.01 -10.96
N ILE A 196 -15.30 4.75 -11.31
CA ILE A 196 -16.06 3.97 -12.30
C ILE A 196 -17.54 3.82 -11.88
N LEU A 197 -17.78 3.44 -10.62
CA LEU A 197 -19.14 3.27 -10.10
C LEU A 197 -19.91 4.60 -10.05
N ARG A 198 -19.29 5.67 -9.52
CA ARG A 198 -19.94 6.99 -9.44
C ARG A 198 -20.22 7.59 -10.81
N ALA A 199 -19.31 7.43 -11.77
CA ALA A 199 -19.51 7.89 -13.15
C ALA A 199 -20.67 7.17 -13.84
N ALA A 200 -20.94 5.92 -13.47
CA ALA A 200 -22.11 5.15 -13.93
C ALA A 200 -23.41 5.49 -13.17
N GLY A 201 -23.41 6.49 -12.28
CA GLY A 201 -24.60 6.96 -11.56
C GLY A 201 -24.90 6.23 -10.25
N PHE A 202 -24.02 5.33 -9.79
CA PHE A 202 -24.22 4.66 -8.50
C PHE A 202 -23.96 5.61 -7.33
N ARG A 203 -24.82 5.54 -6.31
CA ARG A 203 -24.55 6.12 -4.99
C ARG A 203 -23.65 5.17 -4.21
N VAL A 204 -22.40 5.57 -3.99
CA VAL A 204 -21.38 4.70 -3.38
C VAL A 204 -20.97 5.22 -2.01
N ASP A 205 -21.25 4.43 -0.98
CA ASP A 205 -20.81 4.65 0.39
C ASP A 205 -19.57 3.80 0.68
N ASP A 206 -18.40 4.44 0.70
CA ASP A 206 -17.13 3.81 1.05
C ASP A 206 -16.90 3.89 2.55
N ARG A 207 -17.10 2.77 3.25
CA ARG A 207 -16.92 2.67 4.70
C ARG A 207 -15.88 1.60 5.04
N ALA A 208 -14.62 2.01 5.13
CA ALA A 208 -13.57 1.16 5.63
C ALA A 208 -13.75 0.89 7.14
N GLY A 209 -13.47 -0.34 7.59
CA GLY A 209 -13.41 -0.65 9.01
C GLY A 209 -14.74 -0.95 9.71
N VAL A 210 -15.89 -0.88 9.02
CA VAL A 210 -17.22 -1.18 9.59
C VAL A 210 -17.22 -2.51 10.33
N ASP A 211 -17.73 -2.50 11.56
CA ASP A 211 -17.84 -3.69 12.37
C ASP A 211 -19.02 -4.56 11.91
N ARG A 212 -19.02 -5.83 12.33
CA ARG A 212 -20.02 -6.78 11.87
C ARG A 212 -21.44 -6.39 12.29
N THR A 213 -21.62 -5.87 13.49
CA THR A 213 -22.92 -5.48 14.04
C THR A 213 -23.52 -4.31 13.26
N GLU A 214 -22.72 -3.27 13.01
CA GLU A 214 -23.10 -2.12 12.20
C GLU A 214 -23.39 -2.55 10.75
N LEU A 215 -22.60 -3.48 10.19
CA LEU A 215 -22.83 -3.97 8.83
C LEU A 215 -24.18 -4.68 8.68
N VAL A 216 -24.63 -5.46 9.67
CA VAL A 216 -25.93 -6.15 9.64
C VAL A 216 -27.09 -5.15 9.60
N ASP A 217 -26.99 -4.04 10.34
CA ASP A 217 -28.02 -3.00 10.34
C ASP A 217 -28.02 -2.19 9.03
N LEU A 218 -26.83 -1.96 8.48
CA LEU A 218 -26.65 -1.15 7.28
C LEU A 218 -26.98 -1.89 5.99
N ILE A 219 -26.66 -3.19 5.89
CA ILE A 219 -26.71 -3.95 4.63
C ILE A 219 -28.12 -3.97 4.00
N SER A 220 -29.16 -3.88 4.83
CA SER A 220 -30.57 -3.78 4.41
C SER A 220 -30.87 -2.55 3.53
N ASN A 221 -30.02 -1.53 3.56
CA ASN A 221 -30.19 -0.30 2.80
C ASN A 221 -29.55 -0.34 1.41
N TYR A 222 -28.78 -1.39 1.09
CA TYR A 222 -27.99 -1.47 -0.14
C TYR A 222 -28.47 -2.59 -1.06
N GLU A 223 -28.41 -2.35 -2.37
CA GLU A 223 -28.66 -3.38 -3.39
C GLU A 223 -27.39 -4.15 -3.76
N ILE A 224 -26.23 -3.55 -3.53
CA ILE A 224 -24.92 -4.11 -3.87
C ILE A 224 -24.00 -3.91 -2.67
N VAL A 225 -23.34 -4.99 -2.24
CA VAL A 225 -22.25 -4.92 -1.27
C VAL A 225 -20.96 -5.39 -1.93
N ILE A 226 -19.88 -4.61 -1.76
CA ILE A 226 -18.55 -4.98 -2.23
C ILE A 226 -17.68 -5.25 -1.00
N VAL A 227 -17.09 -6.45 -0.94
CA VAL A 227 -16.25 -6.89 0.18
C VAL A 227 -14.90 -7.40 -0.30
N ARG A 228 -13.94 -7.45 0.65
CA ARG A 228 -12.66 -8.15 0.53
C ARG A 228 -12.62 -9.29 1.55
N GLY A 229 -11.47 -9.99 1.66
CA GLY A 229 -11.33 -11.19 2.49
C GLY A 229 -11.68 -11.04 3.98
N ARG A 230 -11.54 -9.84 4.56
CA ARG A 230 -11.80 -9.62 6.01
C ARG A 230 -13.28 -9.72 6.38
N THR A 231 -14.19 -9.29 5.51
CA THR A 231 -15.62 -9.20 5.84
C THR A 231 -16.30 -10.52 5.50
N ARG A 232 -16.89 -11.18 6.52
CA ARG A 232 -17.64 -12.42 6.33
C ARG A 232 -19.13 -12.14 6.10
N ILE A 233 -19.66 -12.58 4.96
CA ILE A 233 -21.08 -12.51 4.59
C ILE A 233 -21.68 -13.92 4.76
N ASP A 234 -22.21 -14.24 5.92
CA ASP A 234 -22.83 -15.54 6.20
C ASP A 234 -24.36 -15.53 6.04
N ALA A 235 -24.98 -16.71 6.17
CA ALA A 235 -26.43 -16.88 6.09
C ALA A 235 -27.22 -15.91 6.99
N GLY A 236 -26.70 -15.56 8.17
CA GLY A 236 -27.37 -14.62 9.07
C GLY A 236 -27.43 -13.21 8.48
N MET A 237 -26.30 -12.74 7.94
CA MET A 237 -26.21 -11.44 7.28
C MET A 237 -27.02 -11.40 5.97
N ILE A 238 -27.01 -12.49 5.21
CA ILE A 238 -27.79 -12.62 3.97
C ILE A 238 -29.30 -12.51 4.26
N LYS A 239 -29.79 -13.17 5.32
CA LYS A 239 -31.20 -13.07 5.74
C LYS A 239 -31.59 -11.67 6.20
N ALA A 240 -30.66 -10.92 6.80
CA ALA A 240 -30.92 -9.53 7.19
C ALA A 240 -31.01 -8.60 5.97
N ALA A 241 -30.30 -8.90 4.88
CA ALA A 241 -30.10 -8.02 3.74
C ALA A 241 -31.29 -7.99 2.73
N ARG A 242 -32.44 -7.45 3.15
CA ARG A 242 -33.71 -7.52 2.40
C ARG A 242 -33.72 -6.91 0.99
N LYS A 243 -32.83 -5.96 0.69
CA LYS A 243 -32.73 -5.29 -0.62
C LYS A 243 -31.55 -5.79 -1.46
N LEU A 244 -30.69 -6.62 -0.90
CA LEU A 244 -29.44 -7.01 -1.52
C LEU A 244 -29.71 -7.88 -2.75
N LYS A 245 -29.04 -7.57 -3.85
CA LYS A 245 -29.12 -8.29 -5.13
C LYS A 245 -27.76 -8.87 -5.52
N ILE A 246 -26.67 -8.17 -5.19
CA ILE A 246 -25.30 -8.56 -5.58
C ILE A 246 -24.35 -8.47 -4.38
N VAL A 247 -23.58 -9.53 -4.17
CA VAL A 247 -22.37 -9.54 -3.32
C VAL A 247 -21.16 -9.65 -4.24
N GLY A 248 -20.40 -8.57 -4.35
CA GLY A 248 -19.14 -8.55 -5.08
C GLY A 248 -17.95 -8.79 -4.14
N ARG A 249 -17.16 -9.82 -4.39
CA ARG A 249 -15.85 -10.01 -3.75
C ARG A 249 -14.73 -9.51 -4.65
N ALA A 250 -14.02 -8.47 -4.21
CA ALA A 250 -12.74 -8.10 -4.81
C ALA A 250 -11.68 -9.12 -4.34
N GLY A 251 -11.48 -10.18 -5.13
CA GLY A 251 -10.63 -11.33 -4.81
C GLY A 251 -11.05 -12.59 -5.57
N VAL A 252 -10.25 -13.67 -5.44
CA VAL A 252 -10.47 -14.94 -6.17
C VAL A 252 -11.40 -15.91 -5.45
N GLY A 253 -11.08 -16.27 -4.20
CA GLY A 253 -11.85 -17.26 -3.46
C GLY A 253 -13.29 -16.80 -3.22
N LEU A 254 -14.15 -17.63 -2.61
CA LEU A 254 -15.45 -17.19 -2.10
C LEU A 254 -15.67 -17.63 -0.64
N ASP A 255 -14.59 -18.02 0.04
CA ASP A 255 -14.58 -18.68 1.35
C ASP A 255 -15.25 -17.85 2.48
N ASN A 256 -15.24 -16.52 2.35
CA ASN A 256 -15.85 -15.58 3.30
C ASN A 256 -17.32 -15.25 2.98
N ILE A 257 -17.91 -15.88 1.97
CA ILE A 257 -19.30 -15.65 1.54
C ILE A 257 -20.03 -16.99 1.52
N ASP A 258 -21.20 -17.04 2.16
CA ASP A 258 -22.10 -18.18 2.07
C ASP A 258 -22.84 -18.16 0.73
N VAL A 259 -22.21 -18.77 -0.28
CA VAL A 259 -22.70 -18.78 -1.67
C VAL A 259 -24.03 -19.54 -1.78
N GLU A 260 -24.24 -20.57 -0.96
CA GLU A 260 -25.49 -21.33 -0.97
C GLU A 260 -26.63 -20.50 -0.40
N ALA A 261 -26.44 -19.87 0.76
CA ALA A 261 -27.43 -18.98 1.32
C ALA A 261 -27.73 -17.78 0.40
N ALA A 262 -26.71 -17.24 -0.28
CA ALA A 262 -26.91 -16.16 -1.24
C ALA A 262 -27.80 -16.60 -2.41
N ARG A 263 -27.49 -17.76 -3.01
CA ARG A 263 -28.28 -18.35 -4.10
C ARG A 263 -29.72 -18.60 -3.68
N ASP A 264 -29.93 -19.19 -2.50
CA ASP A 264 -31.26 -19.54 -1.99
C ASP A 264 -32.12 -18.29 -1.69
N ASN A 265 -31.49 -17.13 -1.48
CA ASN A 265 -32.15 -15.83 -1.32
C ASN A 265 -32.17 -14.97 -2.62
N GLY A 266 -31.80 -15.55 -3.77
CA GLY A 266 -31.81 -14.84 -5.06
C GLY A 266 -30.72 -13.77 -5.22
N ILE A 267 -29.66 -13.83 -4.41
CA ILE A 267 -28.53 -12.90 -4.43
C ILE A 267 -27.40 -13.48 -5.29
N GLN A 268 -26.92 -12.67 -6.25
CA GLN A 268 -25.81 -13.04 -7.10
C GLN A 268 -24.47 -12.80 -6.39
N VAL A 269 -23.53 -13.72 -6.54
CA VAL A 269 -22.17 -13.61 -6.00
C VAL A 269 -21.16 -13.50 -7.13
N TRP A 270 -20.40 -12.40 -7.16
CA TRP A 270 -19.39 -12.14 -8.19
C TRP A 270 -18.00 -12.00 -7.59
N ASN A 271 -16.99 -12.43 -8.34
CA ASN A 271 -15.59 -12.34 -7.95
C ASN A 271 -14.68 -11.98 -9.16
N THR A 272 -13.37 -11.89 -8.91
CA THR A 272 -12.35 -11.51 -9.92
C THR A 272 -11.24 -12.57 -10.02
N PRO A 273 -11.56 -13.77 -10.56
CA PRO A 273 -10.71 -14.95 -10.45
C PRO A 273 -9.39 -14.88 -11.23
N GLY A 274 -9.25 -13.95 -12.17
CA GLY A 274 -8.02 -13.76 -12.95
C GLY A 274 -7.08 -12.67 -12.42
N ALA A 275 -7.57 -11.77 -11.59
CA ALA A 275 -6.85 -10.54 -11.27
C ALA A 275 -5.53 -10.73 -10.48
N PRO A 276 -5.39 -11.70 -9.55
CA PRO A 276 -4.13 -11.89 -8.83
C PRO A 276 -3.24 -12.98 -9.44
N SER A 277 -3.57 -13.56 -10.60
CA SER A 277 -2.85 -14.72 -11.13
C SER A 277 -1.32 -14.50 -11.24
N THR A 278 -0.90 -13.35 -11.77
CA THR A 278 0.53 -12.97 -11.85
C THR A 278 1.16 -12.80 -10.47
N SER A 279 0.47 -12.15 -9.53
CA SER A 279 1.03 -11.89 -8.20
C SER A 279 1.22 -13.15 -7.38
N VAL A 280 0.28 -14.10 -7.45
CA VAL A 280 0.44 -15.41 -6.81
C VAL A 280 1.58 -16.18 -7.47
N ALA A 281 1.67 -16.15 -8.81
CA ALA A 281 2.73 -16.84 -9.53
C ALA A 281 4.14 -16.31 -9.20
N GLU A 282 4.28 -14.98 -9.12
CA GLU A 282 5.52 -14.31 -8.68
C GLU A 282 5.89 -14.72 -7.25
N LEU A 283 4.92 -14.76 -6.34
CA LEU A 283 5.16 -15.21 -4.96
C LEU A 283 5.58 -16.68 -4.91
N THR A 284 4.92 -17.57 -5.67
CA THR A 284 5.30 -18.99 -5.76
C THR A 284 6.76 -19.14 -6.17
N VAL A 285 7.21 -18.43 -7.21
CA VAL A 285 8.60 -18.44 -7.66
C VAL A 285 9.54 -17.82 -6.61
N GLY A 286 9.11 -16.75 -5.94
CA GLY A 286 9.83 -16.15 -4.82
C GLY A 286 10.04 -17.12 -3.66
N LEU A 287 9.04 -17.92 -3.31
CA LEU A 287 9.13 -18.97 -2.29
C LEU A 287 10.08 -20.09 -2.72
N ILE A 288 10.03 -20.52 -3.99
CA ILE A 288 10.98 -21.48 -4.55
C ILE A 288 12.42 -20.99 -4.38
N LEU A 289 12.72 -19.77 -4.83
CA LEU A 289 14.06 -19.19 -4.71
C LEU A 289 14.49 -19.00 -3.25
N SER A 290 13.55 -18.62 -2.39
CA SER A 290 13.80 -18.44 -0.95
C SER A 290 14.22 -19.74 -0.28
N LEU A 291 13.64 -20.87 -0.68
CA LEU A 291 14.01 -22.20 -0.19
C LEU A 291 15.36 -22.66 -0.76
N LEU A 292 15.51 -22.65 -2.09
CA LEU A 292 16.73 -23.12 -2.77
C LEU A 292 17.99 -22.35 -2.32
N ARG A 293 17.84 -21.07 -1.99
CA ARG A 293 18.94 -20.17 -1.63
C ARG A 293 18.96 -19.78 -0.15
N LYS A 294 18.02 -20.29 0.65
CA LYS A 294 17.84 -19.98 2.08
C LYS A 294 17.84 -18.48 2.39
N ILE A 295 17.21 -17.67 1.53
CA ILE A 295 17.28 -16.20 1.58
C ILE A 295 16.77 -15.65 2.92
N PRO A 296 15.58 -16.04 3.42
CA PRO A 296 15.06 -15.47 4.68
C PRO A 296 15.93 -15.83 5.88
N PHE A 297 16.46 -17.05 5.90
CA PHE A 297 17.38 -17.50 6.95
C PHE A 297 18.70 -16.72 6.90
N ALA A 298 19.29 -16.54 5.72
CA ALA A 298 20.49 -15.73 5.56
C ALA A 298 20.29 -14.27 6.00
N ASP A 299 19.15 -13.66 5.65
CA ASP A 299 18.79 -12.30 6.06
C ASP A 299 18.64 -12.19 7.59
N GLN A 300 17.94 -13.13 8.22
CA GLN A 300 17.80 -13.18 9.68
C GLN A 300 19.16 -13.24 10.38
N GLU A 301 20.07 -14.07 9.89
CA GLU A 301 21.40 -14.27 10.47
C GLU A 301 22.30 -13.04 10.30
N MET A 302 22.25 -12.40 9.13
CA MET A 302 22.96 -11.15 8.87
C MET A 302 22.46 -10.01 9.78
N LYS A 303 21.14 -9.89 9.97
CA LYS A 303 20.54 -8.91 10.91
C LYS A 303 20.94 -9.18 12.36
N ALA A 304 21.20 -10.43 12.70
CA ALA A 304 21.69 -10.84 14.00
C ALA A 304 23.23 -10.77 14.12
N GLY A 305 23.93 -10.23 13.12
CA GLY A 305 25.38 -10.03 13.12
C GLY A 305 26.21 -11.30 12.89
N ARG A 306 25.61 -12.38 12.39
CA ARG A 306 26.29 -13.67 12.17
C ARG A 306 26.62 -13.89 10.69
N TRP A 307 27.86 -14.29 10.42
CA TRP A 307 28.34 -14.64 9.08
C TRP A 307 28.38 -16.16 8.88
N ILE A 308 27.26 -16.75 8.45
CA ILE A 308 27.09 -18.21 8.36
C ILE A 308 27.26 -18.77 6.95
N LYS A 309 28.12 -18.18 6.12
CA LYS A 309 28.30 -18.55 4.69
C LYS A 309 28.40 -20.06 4.45
N ASN A 310 29.12 -20.79 5.31
CA ASN A 310 29.34 -22.23 5.15
C ASN A 310 28.07 -23.08 5.38
N GLN A 311 27.03 -22.53 6.00
CA GLN A 311 25.74 -23.20 6.26
C GLN A 311 24.69 -22.90 5.16
N LEU A 312 25.00 -21.96 4.26
CA LEU A 312 24.11 -21.41 3.25
C LEU A 312 24.41 -21.93 1.83
N MET A 313 25.03 -23.11 1.70
CA MET A 313 25.11 -23.77 0.40
C MET A 313 23.69 -24.04 -0.10
N GLY A 314 23.40 -23.54 -1.30
CA GLY A 314 22.08 -23.60 -1.93
C GLY A 314 22.17 -24.21 -3.33
N GLU A 315 21.05 -24.17 -4.03
CA GLU A 315 20.88 -24.81 -5.34
C GLU A 315 20.43 -23.83 -6.41
N GLU A 316 20.78 -24.13 -7.66
CA GLU A 316 20.29 -23.39 -8.84
C GLU A 316 18.93 -23.94 -9.27
N LEU A 317 18.05 -23.06 -9.76
CA LEU A 317 16.72 -23.46 -10.26
C LEU A 317 16.79 -23.98 -11.72
N GLN A 318 17.81 -23.60 -12.47
CA GLN A 318 17.98 -23.99 -13.87
C GLN A 318 18.09 -25.52 -14.01
N GLY A 319 17.34 -26.08 -14.96
CA GLY A 319 17.32 -27.53 -15.23
C GLY A 319 16.61 -28.38 -14.18
N LYS A 320 16.12 -27.80 -13.06
CA LYS A 320 15.36 -28.56 -12.06
C LYS A 320 14.01 -29.00 -12.59
N LYS A 321 13.58 -30.19 -12.18
CA LYS A 321 12.23 -30.71 -12.47
C LYS A 321 11.20 -30.15 -11.49
N VAL A 322 10.25 -29.37 -11.99
CA VAL A 322 9.18 -28.74 -11.22
C VAL A 322 7.82 -29.32 -11.60
N GLY A 323 7.20 -30.01 -10.65
CA GLY A 323 5.85 -30.54 -10.75
C GLY A 323 4.79 -29.50 -10.37
N VAL A 324 3.87 -29.21 -11.28
CA VAL A 324 2.80 -28.22 -11.10
C VAL A 324 1.46 -28.94 -11.05
N ILE A 325 0.83 -28.98 -9.88
CA ILE A 325 -0.51 -29.54 -9.66
C ILE A 325 -1.54 -28.43 -9.90
N GLY A 326 -2.50 -28.65 -10.79
CA GLY A 326 -3.40 -27.59 -11.29
C GLY A 326 -2.80 -26.80 -12.44
N ARG A 327 -2.00 -27.48 -13.28
CA ARG A 327 -1.22 -26.86 -14.35
C ARG A 327 -2.08 -26.12 -15.37
N ALA A 328 -3.26 -26.62 -15.72
CA ALA A 328 -4.14 -25.99 -16.71
C ALA A 328 -4.87 -24.75 -16.14
N GLY A 329 -4.77 -24.51 -14.82
CA GLY A 329 -5.27 -23.32 -14.15
C GLY A 329 -4.52 -22.04 -14.52
N ARG A 330 -5.11 -20.88 -14.19
CA ARG A 330 -4.53 -19.56 -14.49
C ARG A 330 -3.16 -19.35 -13.82
N ILE A 331 -3.08 -19.67 -12.52
CA ILE A 331 -1.85 -19.51 -11.73
C ILE A 331 -0.81 -20.56 -12.14
N GLY A 332 -1.21 -21.84 -12.23
CA GLY A 332 -0.31 -22.91 -12.65
C GLY A 332 0.31 -22.67 -14.03
N ASN A 333 -0.45 -22.06 -14.94
CA ASN A 333 0.06 -21.64 -16.24
C ASN A 333 1.11 -20.53 -16.13
N GLU A 334 0.82 -19.46 -15.39
CA GLU A 334 1.76 -18.35 -15.25
C GLU A 334 3.04 -18.75 -14.51
N VAL A 335 2.93 -19.57 -13.46
CA VAL A 335 4.10 -20.17 -12.76
C VAL A 335 4.95 -20.95 -13.74
N SER A 336 4.33 -21.84 -14.53
CA SER A 336 5.04 -22.65 -15.52
C SER A 336 5.71 -21.82 -16.61
N ARG A 337 5.06 -20.72 -17.05
CA ARG A 337 5.64 -19.78 -18.00
C ARG A 337 6.90 -19.12 -17.41
N ILE A 338 6.83 -18.64 -16.17
CA ILE A 338 7.97 -18.00 -15.49
C ILE A 338 9.11 -19.00 -15.29
N LEU A 339 8.81 -20.21 -14.82
CA LEU A 339 9.81 -21.25 -14.56
C LEU A 339 10.52 -21.70 -15.85
N THR A 340 9.78 -21.96 -16.93
CA THR A 340 10.37 -22.43 -18.18
C THR A 340 11.09 -21.31 -18.94
N VAL A 341 10.45 -20.16 -19.16
CA VAL A 341 11.03 -19.08 -19.97
C VAL A 341 12.05 -18.27 -19.18
N GLY A 342 11.77 -17.98 -17.91
CA GLY A 342 12.61 -17.13 -17.07
C GLY A 342 13.79 -17.87 -16.45
N PHE A 343 13.61 -19.14 -16.06
CA PHE A 343 14.61 -19.90 -15.29
C PHE A 343 15.11 -21.17 -16.00
N GLN A 344 14.56 -21.53 -17.16
CA GLN A 344 14.94 -22.75 -17.89
C GLN A 344 14.79 -24.02 -17.01
N ALA A 345 13.75 -24.05 -16.19
CA ALA A 345 13.36 -25.24 -15.43
C ALA A 345 12.51 -26.19 -16.28
N GLU A 346 12.60 -27.49 -16.00
CA GLU A 346 11.80 -28.53 -16.64
C GLU A 346 10.45 -28.67 -15.92
N VAL A 347 9.35 -28.29 -16.56
CA VAL A 347 8.03 -28.28 -15.91
C VAL A 347 7.22 -29.50 -16.32
N LEU A 348 6.78 -30.26 -15.32
CA LEU A 348 5.83 -31.37 -15.41
C LEU A 348 4.47 -30.91 -14.86
N GLY A 349 3.40 -31.14 -15.61
CA GLY A 349 2.05 -30.74 -15.22
C GLY A 349 1.14 -31.90 -14.84
N TYR A 350 0.30 -31.70 -13.83
CA TYR A 350 -0.88 -32.53 -13.63
C TYR A 350 -2.13 -31.65 -13.53
N ASP A 351 -3.20 -32.08 -14.17
CA ASP A 351 -4.52 -31.46 -14.06
C ASP A 351 -5.63 -32.47 -14.34
N VAL A 352 -6.78 -32.31 -13.67
CA VAL A 352 -7.99 -33.12 -13.92
C VAL A 352 -8.71 -32.68 -15.19
N VAL A 353 -8.40 -31.48 -15.71
CA VAL A 353 -8.92 -30.95 -16.96
C VAL A 353 -7.88 -31.13 -18.05
N LYS A 354 -8.33 -31.49 -19.26
CA LYS A 354 -7.44 -31.60 -20.42
C LYS A 354 -6.60 -30.33 -20.59
N PRO A 355 -5.28 -30.46 -20.77
CA PRO A 355 -4.41 -29.31 -20.86
C PRO A 355 -4.74 -28.49 -22.10
N ARG A 356 -5.08 -27.21 -21.90
CA ARG A 356 -5.02 -26.22 -22.96
C ARG A 356 -3.54 -25.87 -23.10
N GLY A 357 -2.90 -26.34 -24.17
CA GLY A 357 -1.53 -25.94 -24.50
C GLY A 357 -1.40 -24.42 -24.44
N VAL A 358 -0.26 -23.94 -23.95
CA VAL A 358 0.03 -22.51 -23.98
C VAL A 358 0.59 -22.21 -25.36
N PRO A 359 0.06 -21.22 -26.11
CA PRO A 359 0.63 -20.85 -27.39
C PRO A 359 2.13 -20.56 -27.25
N GLY A 360 2.96 -21.32 -27.96
CA GLY A 360 4.42 -21.19 -27.94
C GLY A 360 5.15 -21.93 -26.81
N LEU A 361 4.45 -22.66 -25.92
CA LEU A 361 5.08 -23.47 -24.86
C LEU A 361 4.42 -24.85 -24.76
N SER A 362 5.20 -25.90 -24.98
CA SER A 362 4.82 -27.29 -24.73
C SER A 362 5.26 -27.70 -23.34
N TYR A 363 4.35 -28.34 -22.59
CA TYR A 363 4.62 -28.89 -21.27
C TYR A 363 4.31 -30.37 -21.28
N GLU A 364 5.13 -31.15 -20.59
CA GLU A 364 4.85 -32.55 -20.34
C GLU A 364 3.77 -32.67 -19.26
N PHE A 365 2.82 -33.58 -19.47
CA PHE A 365 1.77 -33.88 -18.51
C PHE A 365 1.91 -35.31 -18.03
N THR A 366 1.80 -35.52 -16.72
CA THR A 366 1.79 -36.85 -16.13
C THR A 366 0.36 -37.38 -16.09
N GLU A 367 0.22 -38.71 -16.15
CA GLU A 367 -1.09 -39.37 -16.11
C GLU A 367 -1.65 -39.41 -14.67
N SER A 368 -0.78 -39.26 -13.67
CA SER A 368 -1.14 -39.28 -12.25
C SER A 368 -0.37 -38.25 -11.43
N ILE A 369 -0.89 -37.92 -10.25
CA ILE A 369 -0.18 -37.09 -9.26
C ILE A 369 1.03 -37.85 -8.75
N GLU A 370 0.90 -39.15 -8.51
CA GLU A 370 1.97 -40.00 -7.98
C GLU A 370 3.21 -40.00 -8.87
N GLU A 371 3.01 -40.08 -10.19
CA GLU A 371 4.08 -39.93 -11.19
C GLU A 371 4.76 -38.55 -11.10
N LEU A 372 3.97 -37.48 -11.01
CA LEU A 372 4.50 -36.12 -10.86
C LEU A 372 5.34 -35.98 -9.59
N LEU A 373 4.86 -36.49 -8.45
CA LEU A 373 5.55 -36.39 -7.18
C LEU A 373 6.90 -37.13 -7.19
N GLN A 374 6.97 -38.30 -7.83
CA GLN A 374 8.19 -39.10 -7.91
C GLN A 374 9.27 -38.48 -8.83
N GLN A 375 8.86 -37.76 -9.87
CA GLN A 375 9.78 -37.17 -10.85
C GLN A 375 10.23 -35.75 -10.49
N SER A 376 9.52 -35.07 -9.59
CA SER A 376 9.75 -33.66 -9.28
C SER A 376 10.75 -33.44 -8.15
N GLU A 377 11.65 -32.49 -8.33
CA GLU A 377 12.50 -31.95 -7.26
C GLU A 377 11.78 -30.85 -6.48
N ILE A 378 10.82 -30.20 -7.11
CA ILE A 378 10.00 -29.13 -6.55
C ILE A 378 8.56 -29.38 -6.95
N VAL A 379 7.63 -29.38 -6.00
CA VAL A 379 6.20 -29.53 -6.27
C VAL A 379 5.48 -28.27 -5.84
N THR A 380 4.60 -27.73 -6.70
CA THR A 380 3.77 -26.57 -6.38
C THR A 380 2.29 -26.80 -6.70
N ILE A 381 1.42 -26.29 -5.84
CA ILE A 381 -0.02 -26.58 -5.84
C ILE A 381 -0.83 -25.33 -6.19
N HIS A 382 -1.70 -25.45 -7.20
CA HIS A 382 -2.56 -24.37 -7.69
C HIS A 382 -4.00 -24.83 -8.00
N VAL A 383 -4.53 -25.74 -7.18
CA VAL A 383 -5.92 -26.22 -7.29
C VAL A 383 -6.83 -25.53 -6.28
N PRO A 384 -8.13 -25.35 -6.57
CA PRO A 384 -9.09 -24.88 -5.58
C PRO A 384 -9.28 -25.93 -4.48
N TYR A 385 -9.78 -25.51 -3.31
CA TYR A 385 -10.21 -26.44 -2.28
C TYR A 385 -11.61 -26.98 -2.59
N THR A 386 -11.74 -28.30 -2.65
CA THR A 386 -12.98 -29.05 -2.76
C THR A 386 -12.88 -30.32 -1.90
N PRO A 387 -13.99 -31.04 -1.64
CA PRO A 387 -13.94 -32.33 -0.97
C PRO A 387 -12.98 -33.34 -1.64
N GLN A 388 -12.78 -33.24 -2.96
CA GLN A 388 -11.86 -34.10 -3.72
C GLN A 388 -10.40 -33.69 -3.59
N THR A 389 -10.10 -32.43 -3.28
CA THR A 389 -8.73 -31.95 -3.09
C THR A 389 -8.34 -31.81 -1.62
N HIS A 390 -9.27 -32.05 -0.68
CA HIS A 390 -8.97 -32.09 0.74
C HIS A 390 -7.98 -33.23 1.02
N HIS A 391 -6.83 -32.88 1.60
CA HIS A 391 -5.67 -33.76 1.78
C HIS A 391 -5.29 -34.50 0.49
N LEU A 392 -5.34 -33.79 -0.65
CA LEU A 392 -4.84 -34.31 -1.92
C LEU A 392 -3.41 -34.82 -1.76
N LEU A 393 -2.58 -34.08 -1.03
CA LEU A 393 -1.26 -34.53 -0.56
C LEU A 393 -1.36 -34.96 0.91
N ASP A 394 -1.86 -36.17 1.12
CA ASP A 394 -1.82 -36.87 2.40
C ASP A 394 -0.39 -37.36 2.74
N GLY A 395 -0.18 -37.90 3.94
CA GLY A 395 1.12 -38.42 4.35
C GLY A 395 1.71 -39.49 3.40
N LYS A 396 0.86 -40.29 2.74
CA LYS A 396 1.33 -41.31 1.79
C LYS A 396 1.89 -40.68 0.53
N ARG A 397 1.18 -39.70 -0.06
CA ARG A 397 1.65 -38.98 -1.26
C ARG A 397 2.82 -38.07 -0.96
N LEU A 398 2.82 -37.37 0.17
CA LEU A 398 3.97 -36.59 0.61
C LEU A 398 5.23 -37.46 0.73
N ALA A 399 5.10 -38.69 1.23
CA ALA A 399 6.22 -39.64 1.29
C ALA A 399 6.69 -40.17 -0.08
N MET A 400 5.88 -40.06 -1.13
CA MET A 400 6.29 -40.41 -2.51
C MET A 400 7.15 -39.34 -3.17
N MET A 401 7.16 -38.12 -2.64
CA MET A 401 8.02 -37.06 -3.14
C MET A 401 9.49 -37.48 -2.99
N ARG A 402 10.30 -37.10 -3.98
CA ARG A 402 11.74 -37.39 -3.99
C ARG A 402 12.39 -36.92 -2.69
N ARG A 403 13.26 -37.72 -2.10
CA ARG A 403 14.02 -37.31 -0.91
C ARG A 403 14.83 -36.04 -1.20
N GLY A 404 14.73 -35.05 -0.34
CA GLY A 404 15.35 -33.73 -0.52
C GLY A 404 14.59 -32.79 -1.46
N SER A 405 13.35 -33.11 -1.82
CA SER A 405 12.51 -32.21 -2.63
C SER A 405 11.85 -31.11 -1.80
N TYR A 406 11.26 -30.15 -2.50
CA TYR A 406 10.59 -28.98 -1.92
C TYR A 406 9.09 -28.96 -2.25
N LEU A 407 8.27 -28.52 -1.30
CA LEU A 407 6.83 -28.33 -1.49
C LEU A 407 6.45 -26.85 -1.39
N ILE A 408 5.65 -26.34 -2.33
CA ILE A 408 5.16 -24.97 -2.31
C ILE A 408 3.64 -24.96 -2.38
N ASN A 409 3.01 -24.36 -1.36
CA ASN A 409 1.57 -24.21 -1.30
C ASN A 409 1.17 -22.72 -1.18
N THR A 410 0.65 -22.19 -2.27
CA THR A 410 0.03 -20.85 -2.34
C THR A 410 -1.45 -20.96 -2.75
N SER A 411 -2.07 -22.11 -2.48
CA SER A 411 -3.44 -22.42 -2.86
C SER A 411 -4.39 -22.39 -1.66
N ARG A 412 -4.56 -23.51 -0.95
CA ARG A 412 -5.29 -23.64 0.32
C ARG A 412 -4.56 -24.65 1.21
N ALA A 413 -4.55 -24.41 2.52
CA ALA A 413 -3.79 -25.23 3.45
C ALA A 413 -4.27 -26.69 3.50
N ASP A 414 -5.59 -26.88 3.60
CA ASP A 414 -6.25 -28.20 3.71
C ASP A 414 -6.12 -29.09 2.48
N ILE A 415 -5.39 -28.66 1.44
CA ILE A 415 -5.00 -29.54 0.32
C ILE A 415 -3.83 -30.44 0.73
N VAL A 416 -3.04 -30.02 1.72
CA VAL A 416 -1.89 -30.75 2.25
C VAL A 416 -2.19 -31.16 3.68
N ASP A 417 -1.92 -32.42 4.01
CA ASP A 417 -1.97 -32.89 5.40
C ASP A 417 -0.79 -32.30 6.19
N GLY A 418 -1.07 -31.18 6.89
CA GLY A 418 -0.07 -30.36 7.59
C GLY A 418 0.76 -31.11 8.64
N PRO A 419 0.15 -31.91 9.53
CA PRO A 419 0.89 -32.77 10.47
C PRO A 419 1.87 -33.72 9.79
N SER A 420 1.47 -34.37 8.69
CA SER A 420 2.37 -35.25 7.93
C SER A 420 3.50 -34.48 7.25
N LEU A 421 3.22 -33.28 6.72
CA LEU A 421 4.24 -32.40 6.15
C LEU A 421 5.31 -32.03 7.20
N LEU A 422 4.88 -31.62 8.40
CA LEU A 422 5.79 -31.30 9.51
C LEU A 422 6.73 -32.46 9.84
N GLU A 423 6.17 -33.67 9.94
CA GLU A 423 6.96 -34.85 10.30
C GLU A 423 7.98 -35.20 9.20
N LEU A 424 7.59 -35.16 7.94
CA LEU A 424 8.49 -35.44 6.81
C LEU A 424 9.60 -34.39 6.65
N LEU A 425 9.34 -33.13 7.02
CA LEU A 425 10.38 -32.08 7.10
C LEU A 425 11.36 -32.36 8.25
N ARG A 426 10.86 -32.76 9.42
CA ARG A 426 11.71 -33.12 10.59
C ARG A 426 12.60 -34.32 10.31
N GLN A 427 12.10 -35.31 9.58
CA GLN A 427 12.85 -36.49 9.16
C GLN A 427 13.86 -36.22 8.04
N GLY A 428 13.82 -35.03 7.42
CA GLY A 428 14.65 -34.70 6.26
C GLY A 428 14.28 -35.51 5.01
N GLN A 429 13.04 -36.01 4.92
CA GLN A 429 12.50 -36.55 3.68
C GLN A 429 12.29 -35.42 2.68
N LEU A 430 11.74 -34.30 3.14
CA LEU A 430 11.63 -33.06 2.37
C LEU A 430 12.70 -32.06 2.83
N ALA A 431 13.34 -31.36 1.88
CA ALA A 431 14.35 -30.36 2.18
C ALA A 431 13.74 -29.03 2.63
N GLY A 432 12.51 -28.72 2.21
CA GLY A 432 11.79 -27.58 2.73
C GLY A 432 10.39 -27.37 2.18
N ALA A 433 9.65 -26.45 2.81
CA ALA A 433 8.31 -26.06 2.39
C ALA A 433 8.09 -24.53 2.37
N GLY A 434 7.47 -24.04 1.30
CA GLY A 434 7.09 -22.65 1.11
C GLY A 434 5.57 -22.51 1.21
N LEU A 435 5.09 -21.78 2.22
CA LEU A 435 3.67 -21.76 2.60
C LEU A 435 3.17 -20.32 2.65
N ASP A 436 2.12 -20.00 1.89
CA ASP A 436 1.41 -18.72 2.00
C ASP A 436 0.02 -18.88 2.66
N VAL A 437 -0.42 -20.10 2.92
CA VAL A 437 -1.78 -20.42 3.40
C VAL A 437 -1.71 -21.38 4.58
N PHE A 438 -2.61 -21.19 5.55
CA PHE A 438 -2.66 -21.97 6.80
C PHE A 438 -4.07 -22.49 7.11
N HIS A 439 -4.17 -23.56 7.89
CA HIS A 439 -5.45 -24.15 8.31
C HIS A 439 -6.24 -23.12 9.11
N LEU A 440 -5.55 -22.46 10.03
CA LEU A 440 -6.06 -21.31 10.75
C LEU A 440 -5.11 -20.13 10.52
N GLU A 441 -5.68 -18.98 10.19
CA GLU A 441 -4.94 -17.77 9.85
C GLU A 441 -5.25 -16.67 10.88
N PRO A 442 -4.34 -16.38 11.84
CA PRO A 442 -2.97 -16.90 12.00
C PRO A 442 -2.89 -18.32 12.62
N PRO A 443 -1.75 -19.03 12.46
CA PRO A 443 -1.55 -20.36 13.06
C PRO A 443 -1.77 -20.39 14.58
N VAL A 444 -2.67 -21.25 15.03
CA VAL A 444 -2.98 -21.43 16.45
C VAL A 444 -2.62 -22.81 16.98
N ASP A 445 -2.68 -23.83 16.13
CA ASP A 445 -2.36 -25.20 16.52
C ASP A 445 -0.86 -25.38 16.70
N GLU A 446 -0.47 -26.20 17.68
CA GLU A 446 0.94 -26.39 18.02
C GLU A 446 1.74 -27.03 16.87
N TRP A 447 1.12 -27.92 16.08
CA TRP A 447 1.76 -28.50 14.91
C TRP A 447 2.02 -27.44 13.83
N GLU A 448 1.10 -26.50 13.63
CA GLU A 448 1.22 -25.47 12.60
C GLU A 448 2.21 -24.38 13.01
N LYS A 449 2.21 -23.99 14.29
CA LYS A 449 3.26 -23.14 14.87
C LYS A 449 4.64 -23.76 14.73
N ALA A 450 4.75 -25.07 14.99
CA ALA A 450 6.01 -25.79 14.82
C ALA A 450 6.45 -25.82 13.36
N LEU A 451 5.52 -26.02 12.42
CA LEU A 451 5.78 -26.01 10.98
C LEU A 451 6.36 -24.67 10.50
N VAL A 452 5.76 -23.55 10.88
CA VAL A 452 6.27 -22.22 10.48
C VAL A 452 7.55 -21.79 11.19
N SER A 453 7.91 -22.46 12.29
CA SER A 453 9.08 -22.13 13.12
C SER A 453 10.26 -23.09 12.92
N LEU A 454 10.21 -23.97 11.91
CA LEU A 454 11.34 -24.86 11.60
C LEU A 454 12.60 -24.05 11.26
N THR A 455 13.72 -24.46 11.82
CA THR A 455 14.99 -23.73 11.73
C THR A 455 15.73 -24.02 10.42
N ASN A 456 16.89 -23.37 10.22
CA ASN A 456 17.81 -23.58 9.09
C ASN A 456 17.23 -23.31 7.69
N GLY A 457 16.13 -22.55 7.62
CA GLY A 457 15.44 -22.24 6.37
C GLY A 457 14.64 -23.42 5.79
N ALA A 458 14.31 -24.43 6.60
CA ALA A 458 13.49 -25.56 6.17
C ALA A 458 12.04 -25.13 5.84
N THR A 459 11.55 -24.03 6.42
CA THR A 459 10.27 -23.44 6.03
C THR A 459 10.39 -21.96 5.75
N VAL A 460 9.62 -21.52 4.74
CA VAL A 460 9.42 -20.11 4.42
C VAL A 460 7.92 -19.87 4.41
N ALA A 461 7.45 -19.07 5.36
CA ALA A 461 6.03 -18.79 5.57
C ALA A 461 5.72 -17.31 5.30
N THR A 462 4.63 -17.04 4.58
CA THR A 462 4.10 -15.69 4.35
C THR A 462 2.63 -15.63 4.75
N CYS A 463 2.17 -14.48 5.26
CA CYS A 463 0.85 -14.34 5.89
C CYS A 463 -0.29 -14.12 4.87
N HIS A 464 -0.49 -15.05 3.93
CA HIS A 464 -1.54 -15.01 2.91
C HIS A 464 -1.49 -13.74 2.05
N ILE A 465 -0.31 -13.48 1.50
CA ILE A 465 0.00 -12.26 0.73
C ILE A 465 0.03 -12.49 -0.78
N GLY A 466 -0.31 -13.67 -1.30
CA GLY A 466 -0.27 -13.96 -2.74
C GLY A 466 -1.03 -12.97 -3.63
N ALA A 467 -2.12 -12.39 -3.13
CA ALA A 467 -2.87 -11.33 -3.81
C ALA A 467 -2.56 -9.90 -3.29
N GLN A 468 -1.75 -9.75 -2.25
CA GLN A 468 -1.44 -8.47 -1.59
C GLN A 468 -0.37 -7.67 -2.36
N THR A 469 -0.69 -7.30 -3.59
CA THR A 469 0.12 -6.37 -4.40
C THR A 469 -0.73 -5.20 -4.85
N ASN A 470 -0.11 -4.03 -5.05
CA ASN A 470 -0.81 -2.85 -5.56
C ASN A 470 -1.50 -3.14 -6.90
N GLN A 471 -0.85 -3.93 -7.76
CA GLN A 471 -1.33 -4.30 -9.08
C GLN A 471 -2.54 -5.23 -9.00
N ALA A 472 -2.48 -6.29 -8.18
CA ALA A 472 -3.59 -7.22 -8.01
C ALA A 472 -4.80 -6.53 -7.36
N GLN A 473 -4.59 -5.81 -6.25
CA GLN A 473 -5.67 -5.09 -5.58
C GLN A 473 -6.38 -4.09 -6.50
N ARG A 474 -5.62 -3.40 -7.36
CA ARG A 474 -6.18 -2.49 -8.37
C ARG A 474 -6.95 -3.23 -9.45
N ARG A 475 -6.41 -4.31 -10.03
CA ARG A 475 -7.10 -5.11 -11.06
C ARG A 475 -8.41 -5.69 -10.53
N GLU A 476 -8.40 -6.26 -9.32
CA GLU A 476 -9.59 -6.81 -8.66
C GLU A 476 -10.67 -5.73 -8.50
N SER A 477 -10.29 -4.57 -7.96
CA SER A 477 -11.25 -3.51 -7.68
C SER A 477 -11.84 -2.92 -8.97
N VAL A 478 -11.01 -2.73 -10.01
CA VAL A 478 -11.46 -2.23 -11.33
C VAL A 478 -12.33 -3.25 -12.07
N GLU A 479 -11.92 -4.51 -12.14
CA GLU A 479 -12.66 -5.56 -12.84
C GLU A 479 -14.04 -5.77 -12.22
N LEU A 480 -14.13 -5.78 -10.89
CA LEU A 480 -15.41 -5.92 -10.19
C LEU A 480 -16.32 -4.71 -10.44
N ALA A 481 -15.79 -3.49 -10.36
CA ALA A 481 -16.55 -2.28 -10.65
C ALA A 481 -17.08 -2.29 -12.09
N GLN A 482 -16.27 -2.68 -13.07
CA GLN A 482 -16.69 -2.79 -14.47
C GLN A 482 -17.76 -3.87 -14.68
N LYS A 483 -17.64 -5.02 -14.02
CA LYS A 483 -18.67 -6.08 -14.03
C LYS A 483 -20.01 -5.54 -13.50
N ILE A 484 -19.98 -4.80 -12.39
CA ILE A 484 -21.17 -4.17 -11.81
C ILE A 484 -21.83 -3.18 -12.76
N VAL A 485 -21.05 -2.27 -13.34
CA VAL A 485 -21.57 -1.29 -14.29
C VAL A 485 -22.14 -1.99 -15.53
N SER A 486 -21.44 -2.98 -16.07
CA SER A 486 -21.87 -3.69 -17.28
C SER A 486 -23.20 -4.41 -17.08
N GLU A 487 -23.44 -5.00 -15.91
CA GLU A 487 -24.67 -5.74 -15.68
C GLU A 487 -25.85 -4.82 -15.36
N ALA A 488 -25.64 -3.78 -14.55
CA ALA A 488 -26.68 -2.78 -14.29
C ALA A 488 -27.14 -2.08 -15.57
N SER A 489 -26.24 -1.87 -16.53
CA SER A 489 -26.56 -1.31 -17.84
C SER A 489 -27.48 -2.23 -18.68
N LYS A 490 -27.41 -3.56 -18.52
CA LYS A 490 -28.30 -4.50 -19.21
C LYS A 490 -29.71 -4.49 -18.64
N THR A 491 -29.85 -4.28 -17.33
CA THR A 491 -31.15 -4.18 -16.64
C THR A 491 -31.88 -2.87 -16.98
N ILE A 492 -31.17 -1.81 -17.37
CA ILE A 492 -31.73 -0.50 -17.74
C ILE A 492 -32.15 -0.43 -19.22
N VAL A 493 -31.66 -1.34 -20.08
CA VAL A 493 -31.97 -1.36 -21.53
C VAL A 493 -32.77 -2.61 -21.90
N GLN A 494 -33.95 -2.80 -21.31
CA GLN A 494 -35.06 -3.48 -22.01
C GLN A 494 -36.38 -2.82 -21.61
N PRO A 495 -36.97 -1.95 -22.46
CA PRO A 495 -38.40 -1.69 -22.35
C PRO A 495 -39.15 -2.98 -22.74
N PRO A 496 -40.35 -3.22 -22.16
CA PRO A 496 -41.13 -4.40 -22.49
C PRO A 496 -41.39 -4.44 -24.00
N ARG A 497 -41.07 -5.57 -24.64
CA ARG A 497 -41.61 -5.85 -25.98
C ARG A 497 -43.12 -5.98 -25.81
N THR A 498 -43.83 -5.14 -26.55
CA THR A 498 -45.30 -4.99 -26.65
C THR A 498 -46.08 -6.28 -26.60
#